data_AF-A0A2U8VPV0-F1
#
_entry.id   AF-A0A2U8VPV0-F1
#
_cell.length_a   1.000
_cell.length_b   1.000
_cell.length_c   1.000
_cell.angle_alpha   90.00
_cell.angle_beta   90.00
_cell.angle_gamma   90.00
#
_symmetry.space_group_name_H-M   'P 1'
#
loop_
_entity.id
_entity.type
_entity.pdbx_description
1 polymer ?
#
loop_
_entity_poly.entity_id
_entity_poly.type
_entity_poly.pdbx_seq_one_letter_code
_entity_poly.pdbx_strand_id
1 'polypeptide(L)' 'MEPHRFEQDGEAYEARFERVDGGWVAHIRRIADDAVRSLAFPDGVGYAADDVRGSLVAGCEAAAMRFAERVPTRH' A
#
# COMPACT_ATOMS: atom_id res chain seq x y z
N MET A 1 -1.84 -11.82 -7.47
CA MET A 1 -1.68 -11.91 -6.00
C MET A 1 -3.03 -11.57 -5.38
N GLU A 2 -3.44 -12.25 -4.31
CA GLU A 2 -4.68 -11.90 -3.59
C GLU A 2 -4.57 -10.49 -2.98
N PRO A 3 -5.64 -9.68 -3.04
CA PRO A 3 -5.66 -8.39 -2.36
C PRO A 3 -5.50 -8.60 -0.85
N HIS A 4 -4.60 -7.83 -0.24
CA HIS A 4 -4.38 -7.83 1.20
C HIS A 4 -5.23 -6.74 1.84
N ARG A 5 -6.19 -7.14 2.67
CA ARG A 5 -7.00 -6.21 3.44
C ARG A 5 -6.39 -6.01 4.82
N PHE A 6 -6.23 -4.75 5.22
CA PHE A 6 -5.70 -4.36 6.53
C PHE A 6 -6.47 -3.14 7.05
N GLU A 7 -6.47 -2.94 8.36
CA GLU A 7 -6.98 -1.72 8.99
C GLU A 7 -5.81 -0.85 9.43
N GLN A 8 -5.88 0.46 9.17
CA GLN A 8 -4.87 1.44 9.55
C GLN A 8 -5.59 2.67 10.08
N ASP A 9 -5.22 3.15 11.27
CA ASP A 9 -5.86 4.30 11.94
C ASP A 9 -7.40 4.19 12.09
N GLY A 10 -7.93 2.97 12.20
CA GLY A 10 -9.38 2.72 12.25
C GLY A 10 -10.10 2.77 10.90
N GLU A 11 -9.36 2.94 9.80
CA GLU A 11 -9.87 2.88 8.44
C GLU A 11 -9.48 1.55 7.78
N ALA A 12 -10.42 0.91 7.09
CA ALA A 12 -10.17 -0.31 6.34
C ALA A 12 -9.58 0.01 4.96
N TYR A 13 -8.46 -0.63 4.63
CA TYR A 13 -7.76 -0.53 3.36
C TYR A 13 -7.61 -1.89 2.70
N GLU A 14 -7.60 -1.91 1.37
CA GLU A 14 -7.35 -3.07 0.55
C GLU A 14 -6.16 -2.76 -0.38
N ALA A 15 -5.04 -3.43 -0.17
CA ALA A 15 -3.87 -3.35 -1.03
C ALA A 15 -3.88 -4.49 -2.05
N ARG A 16 -4.03 -4.15 -3.33
CA ARG A 16 -3.88 -5.07 -4.46
C ARG A 16 -2.54 -4.87 -5.14
N PHE A 17 -1.77 -5.94 -5.25
CA PHE A 17 -0.45 -5.90 -5.88
C PHE A 17 -0.53 -6.39 -7.33
N GLU A 18 -0.10 -5.56 -8.25
CA GLU A 18 0.01 -5.83 -9.68
C GLU A 18 1.49 -5.86 -10.09
N ARG A 19 1.89 -6.91 -10.80
CA ARG A 19 3.24 -7.01 -11.36
C ARG A 19 3.29 -6.20 -12.64
N VAL A 20 4.25 -5.31 -12.77
CA VAL A 20 4.52 -4.52 -13.98
C VAL A 20 5.94 -4.80 -14.48
N ASP A 21 6.23 -4.45 -15.73
CA ASP A 21 7.58 -4.53 -16.27
C ASP A 21 8.54 -3.68 -15.42
N GLY A 22 9.51 -4.34 -14.77
CA GLY A 22 10.52 -3.69 -13.93
C GLY A 22 10.10 -3.38 -12.48
N GLY A 23 8.95 -3.85 -12.00
CA GLY A 23 8.55 -3.62 -10.62
C GLY A 23 7.16 -4.13 -10.23
N TRP A 24 6.65 -3.64 -9.12
CA TRP A 24 5.31 -3.92 -8.61
C TRP A 24 4.57 -2.62 -8.41
N VAL A 25 3.27 -2.63 -8.66
CA VAL A 25 2.39 -1.52 -8.30
C VAL A 25 1.44 -2.02 -7.23
N ALA A 26 1.42 -1.37 -6.08
CA ALA A 26 0.43 -1.61 -5.05
C ALA A 26 -0.71 -0.58 -5.17
N HIS A 27 -1.91 -1.06 -5.46
CA HIS A 27 -3.13 -0.28 -5.44
C HIS A 27 -3.78 -0.41 -4.07
N ILE A 28 -3.66 0.63 -3.25
CA ILE A 28 -4.29 0.74 -1.94
C ILE A 28 -5.63 1.45 -2.13
N ARG A 29 -6.72 0.72 -1.92
CA ARG A 29 -8.09 1.24 -1.89
C ARG A 29 -8.54 1.43 -0.46
N ARG A 30 -8.96 2.64 -0.09
CA ARG A 30 -9.68 2.89 1.16
C ARG A 30 -11.12 2.45 1.00
N ILE A 31 -11.59 1.55 1.84
CA ILE A 31 -12.96 1.02 1.78
C ILE A 31 -13.99 2.06 2.23
N ALA A 32 -13.61 2.97 3.12
CA ALA A 32 -14.51 3.99 3.65
C ALA A 32 -15.07 4.96 2.59
N ASP A 33 -14.23 5.40 1.64
CA ASP A 33 -14.59 6.42 0.62
C ASP A 33 -14.28 5.97 -0.81
N ASP A 34 -13.94 4.69 -0.99
CA ASP A 34 -13.49 4.15 -2.27
C ASP A 34 -12.23 4.80 -2.86
N ALA A 35 -11.47 5.56 -2.05
CA ALA A 35 -10.30 6.28 -2.52
C ALA A 35 -9.18 5.30 -2.88
N VAL A 36 -8.82 5.22 -4.16
CA VAL A 36 -7.72 4.38 -4.65
C VAL A 36 -6.44 5.22 -4.80
N ARG A 37 -5.33 4.71 -4.27
CA ARG A 37 -3.99 5.19 -4.57
C ARG A 37 -3.08 4.07 -5.03
N SER A 38 -2.22 4.38 -5.97
CA SER A 38 -1.27 3.44 -6.54
C SER A 38 0.14 3.86 -6.14
N LEU A 39 0.92 2.95 -5.55
CA LEU A 39 2.34 3.12 -5.30
C LEU A 39 3.13 2.21 -6.22
N ALA A 40 4.09 2.77 -6.95
CA ALA A 40 5.06 2.00 -7.71
C ALA A 40 6.23 1.63 -6.79
N PHE A 41 6.49 0.32 -6.70
CA PHE A 41 7.63 -0.30 -6.07
C PHE A 41 8.58 -0.81 -7.18
N PRO A 42 9.61 -0.04 -7.56
CA PRO A 42 10.62 -0.56 -8.48
C PRO A 42 11.31 -1.79 -7.87
N ASP A 43 11.68 -2.76 -8.71
CA ASP A 43 12.48 -3.94 -8.31
C ASP A 43 13.87 -3.42 -7.85
N GLY A 44 14.02 -3.17 -6.54
CA GLY A 44 15.13 -2.40 -5.98
C GLY A 44 15.37 -2.71 -4.50
N VAL A 45 16.27 -1.95 -3.85
CA VAL A 45 16.71 -2.25 -2.48
C VAL A 45 15.53 -2.23 -1.49
N GLY A 46 15.33 -3.33 -0.77
CA GLY A 46 14.18 -3.54 0.13
C GLY A 46 13.07 -4.45 -0.44
N TYR A 47 13.17 -4.88 -1.70
CA TYR A 47 12.36 -5.94 -2.27
C TYR A 47 12.97 -7.31 -1.94
N ALA A 48 12.36 -8.08 -1.04
CA ALA A 48 12.73 -9.47 -0.83
C ALA A 48 12.04 -10.34 -1.88
N ALA A 49 12.79 -10.89 -2.83
CA ALA A 49 12.24 -11.81 -3.84
C ALA A 49 11.67 -13.11 -3.21
N ASP A 50 12.15 -13.46 -2.01
CA ASP A 50 11.66 -14.60 -1.21
C ASP A 50 10.36 -14.27 -0.46
N ASP A 51 10.16 -13.00 -0.06
CA ASP A 51 8.95 -12.50 0.61
C ASP A 51 8.49 -11.17 0.00
N VAL A 52 8.07 -11.27 -1.26
CA VAL A 52 7.60 -10.12 -2.05
C VAL A 52 6.38 -9.49 -1.39
N ARG A 53 5.49 -10.33 -0.85
CA ARG A 53 4.26 -9.89 -0.21
C ARG A 53 4.56 -9.06 1.04
N GLY A 54 5.41 -9.51 1.95
CA GLY A 54 5.75 -8.77 3.16
C GLY A 54 6.51 -7.48 2.86
N SER A 55 7.39 -7.48 1.86
CA SER A 55 8.08 -6.27 1.42
C SER A 55 7.11 -5.21 0.89
N LEU A 56 6.14 -5.62 0.08
CA LEU A 56 5.12 -4.73 -0.46
C LEU A 56 4.11 -4.29 0.60
N VAL A 57 3.72 -5.17 1.53
CA VAL A 57 2.83 -4.83 2.66
C VAL A 57 3.49 -3.81 3.59
N ALA A 58 4.75 -4.02 3.99
CA ALA A 58 5.48 -3.05 4.83
C ALA A 58 5.60 -1.67 4.15
N GLY A 59 5.85 -1.65 2.84
CA GLY A 59 5.82 -0.43 2.05
C GLY A 59 4.44 0.24 1.98
N CYS A 60 3.38 -0.55 1.84
CA CYS A 60 1.99 -0.09 1.90
C CYS A 60 1.62 0.48 3.27
N GLU A 61 2.00 -0.17 4.37
CA GLU A 61 1.76 0.30 5.73
C GLU A 61 2.41 1.66 5.96
N ALA A 62 3.69 1.80 5.58
CA ALA A 62 4.38 3.09 5.68
C ALA A 62 3.74 4.19 4.81
N ALA A 63 3.23 3.83 3.63
CA ALA A 63 2.51 4.77 2.77
C ALA A 63 1.11 5.12 3.30
N ALA A 64 0.42 4.18 3.93
CA ALA A 64 -0.88 4.37 4.57
C ALA A 64 -0.77 5.23 5.83
N MET A 65 0.29 5.08 6.64
CA MET A 65 0.57 5.99 7.76
C MET A 65 0.74 7.43 7.26
N ARG A 66 1.48 7.63 6.17
CA ARG A 66 1.60 8.95 5.51
C ARG A 66 0.29 9.46 4.90
N PHE A 67 -0.68 8.58 4.65
CA PHE A 67 -2.00 8.93 4.16
C PHE A 67 -2.88 9.45 5.31
N ALA A 68 -2.83 8.79 6.47
CA ALA A 68 -3.51 9.22 7.70
C ALA A 68 -2.96 10.56 8.22
N GLU A 69 -1.64 10.75 8.25
CA GLU A 69 -1.01 12.03 8.63
C GLU A 69 -1.38 13.19 7.70
N ARG A 70 -1.76 12.91 6.45
CA ARG A 70 -2.18 13.93 5.48
C ARG A 70 -3.66 14.29 5.55
N VAL A 71 -4.46 13.65 6.38
CA VAL A 71 -5.73 14.26 6.79
C VAL A 71 -5.31 15.47 7.60
N PRO A 72 -5.43 16.72 7.08
CA PRO A 72 -4.96 17.86 7.82
C PRO A 72 -5.78 17.90 9.10
N THR A 73 -5.11 17.64 10.22
CA THR A 73 -5.58 18.08 11.52
C THR A 73 -5.70 19.60 11.40
N ARG A 74 -6.92 20.06 11.10
CA ARG A 74 -7.30 21.47 11.22
C ARG A 74 -7.07 21.83 12.69
N HIS A 75 -5.99 22.54 12.96
CA HIS A 75 -5.70 23.15 14.25
C HIS A 75 -5.56 24.66 14.08
#